data_AF-A0A7Y5FSI2-F1
#
_entry.id   AF-A0A7Y5FSI2-F1
#
_cell.length_a   1.000
_cell.length_b   1.000
_cell.length_c   1.000
_cell.angle_alpha   90.00
_cell.angle_beta   90.00
_cell.angle_gamma   90.00
#
_symmetry.space_group_name_H-M   'P 1'
#
loop_
_entity.id
_entity.type
_entity.pdbx_description
1 polymer ?
#
loop_
_entity_poly.entity_id
_entity_poly.type
_entity_poly.pdbx_seq_one_letter_code
_entity_poly.pdbx_strand_id
1 'polypeptide(L)'
;KKSSNREGVAEIKELNSELLFIDLNKSEEDYSPSTLYQDYAINETIFHWQSQNAARPDKGKGLSYIQQSETGKIILLFVREEKKDENKNTLGYVFLGRANFISSDGQKPMSINWQLEEPIPPYLWEASAKLSIG
;
A
#
# COMPACT_ATOMS: atom_id res chain seq x y z
N LYS A 1 21.71 -8.02 9.08
CA LYS A 1 21.59 -7.31 7.77
C LYS A 1 20.52 -6.24 7.95
N LYS A 2 20.81 -4.94 7.79
CA LYS A 2 19.79 -3.88 7.94
C LYS A 2 18.70 -4.11 6.88
N SER A 3 17.43 -4.18 7.26
CA SER A 3 16.33 -4.37 6.31
C SER A 3 16.29 -3.19 5.34
N SER A 4 16.06 -3.47 4.06
CA SER A 4 15.85 -2.45 3.01
C SER A 4 14.51 -1.71 3.16
N ASN A 5 13.68 -2.06 4.17
CA ASN A 5 12.43 -1.37 4.51
C ASN A 5 12.68 0.12 4.73
N ARG A 6 12.36 0.91 3.72
CA ARG A 6 12.36 2.37 3.78
C ARG A 6 10.93 2.78 3.48
N GLU A 7 10.33 3.52 4.41
CA GLU A 7 9.05 4.21 4.19
C GLU A 7 7.87 3.27 3.84
N GLY A 8 7.80 2.08 4.45
CA GLY A 8 6.66 1.17 4.27
C GLY A 8 6.74 0.24 3.05
N VAL A 9 7.89 0.16 2.37
CA VAL A 9 8.06 -0.75 1.22
C VAL A 9 9.35 -1.57 1.35
N ALA A 10 9.27 -2.86 0.99
CA ALA A 10 10.39 -3.78 1.01
C ALA A 10 10.55 -4.52 -0.33
N GLU A 11 11.73 -4.44 -0.93
CA GLU A 11 12.07 -5.17 -2.15
C GLU A 11 12.78 -6.48 -1.81
N ILE A 12 12.32 -7.58 -2.42
CA ILE A 12 12.97 -8.90 -2.42
C ILE A 12 13.37 -9.22 -3.86
N LYS A 13 14.63 -8.92 -4.19
CA LYS A 13 15.14 -9.01 -5.57
C LYS A 13 15.16 -10.43 -6.10
N GLU A 14 15.48 -11.38 -5.25
CA GLU A 14 15.59 -12.81 -5.58
C GLU A 14 14.24 -13.39 -6.03
N LEU A 15 13.13 -12.80 -5.57
CA LEU A 15 11.77 -13.23 -5.90
C LEU A 15 11.04 -12.25 -6.84
N ASN A 16 11.74 -11.24 -7.37
CA ASN A 16 11.14 -10.14 -8.12
C ASN A 16 9.88 -9.57 -7.45
N SER A 17 9.94 -9.40 -6.13
CA SER A 17 8.78 -9.09 -5.30
C SER A 17 8.95 -7.77 -4.57
N GLU A 18 7.85 -7.04 -4.39
CA GLU A 18 7.77 -5.85 -3.55
C GLU A 18 6.61 -5.97 -2.56
N LEU A 19 6.91 -5.79 -1.28
CA LEU A 19 5.95 -5.83 -0.19
C LEU A 19 5.57 -4.39 0.17
N LEU A 20 4.27 -4.12 0.18
CA LEU A 20 3.69 -2.84 0.56
C LEU A 20 3.09 -2.97 1.97
N PHE A 21 3.59 -2.18 2.91
CA PHE A 21 3.10 -2.10 4.28
C PHE A 21 2.30 -0.81 4.45
N ILE A 22 1.01 -0.96 4.71
CA ILE A 22 0.02 0.12 4.63
C ILE A 22 -0.72 0.24 5.96
N ASP A 23 -0.75 1.46 6.48
CA ASP A 23 -1.52 1.85 7.66
C ASP A 23 -2.70 2.69 7.15
N LEU A 24 -3.93 2.22 7.37
CA LEU A 24 -5.14 2.90 6.86
C LEU A 24 -5.40 4.22 7.60
N ASN A 25 -5.33 4.17 8.93
CA ASN A 25 -5.53 5.31 9.81
C ASN A 25 -4.17 5.90 10.18
N LYS A 26 -3.93 7.12 9.71
CA LYS A 26 -2.73 7.91 10.02
C LYS A 26 -3.14 8.99 11.01
N SER A 27 -2.89 8.75 12.30
CA SER A 27 -3.07 9.79 13.31
C SER A 27 -2.24 11.03 12.96
N GLU A 28 -2.84 12.22 13.02
CA GLU A 28 -2.17 13.50 12.74
C GLU A 28 -0.90 13.72 13.58
N GLU A 29 -0.79 13.09 14.75
CA GLU A 29 0.39 13.19 15.62
C GLU A 29 1.67 12.56 15.01
N ASP A 30 1.53 11.60 14.08
CA ASP A 30 2.66 10.87 13.49
C ASP A 30 3.05 11.39 12.08
N TYR A 31 2.23 12.26 11.45
CA TYR A 31 2.42 12.69 10.06
C TYR A 31 2.09 14.19 9.83
N SER A 32 2.94 14.89 9.08
CA SER A 32 2.64 16.26 8.62
C SER A 32 1.38 16.27 7.72
N PRO A 33 0.50 17.29 7.77
CA PRO A 33 -0.69 17.41 6.91
C PRO A 33 -0.42 17.27 5.40
N SER A 34 0.83 17.49 4.99
CA SER A 34 1.30 17.35 3.61
C SER A 34 1.59 15.91 3.16
N THR A 35 1.50 14.92 4.05
CA THR A 35 1.91 13.51 3.83
C THR A 35 0.78 12.51 4.08
N LEU A 36 -0.47 12.96 4.11
CA LEU A 36 -1.64 12.08 4.20
C LEU A 36 -1.80 11.31 2.89
N TYR A 37 -1.02 10.24 2.70
CA TYR A 37 -1.24 9.30 1.61
C TYR A 37 -2.63 8.68 1.80
N GLN A 38 -3.47 8.79 0.77
CA GLN A 38 -4.83 8.27 0.78
C GLN A 38 -4.80 6.79 0.41
N ASP A 39 -4.57 5.91 1.37
CA ASP A 39 -4.64 4.46 1.14
C ASP A 39 -6.00 3.93 1.59
N TYR A 40 -6.76 3.33 0.68
CA TYR A 40 -8.11 2.85 0.97
C TYR A 40 -8.55 1.77 -0.02
N ALA A 41 -9.45 0.91 0.44
CA ALA A 41 -10.14 -0.05 -0.38
C ALA A 41 -11.28 0.65 -1.16
N ILE A 42 -11.27 0.56 -2.49
CA ILE A 42 -12.32 1.08 -3.38
C ILE A 42 -13.53 0.14 -3.37
N ASN A 43 -13.26 -1.17 -3.40
CA ASN A 43 -14.23 -2.24 -3.22
C ASN A 43 -13.53 -3.46 -2.60
N GLU A 44 -14.24 -4.57 -2.44
CA GLU A 44 -13.72 -5.79 -1.80
C GLU A 44 -12.44 -6.33 -2.46
N THR A 45 -12.14 -5.98 -3.71
CA THR A 45 -10.97 -6.51 -4.44
C THR A 45 -10.11 -5.43 -5.08
N ILE A 46 -10.47 -4.15 -5.01
CA ILE A 46 -9.68 -3.05 -5.55
C ILE A 46 -9.18 -2.19 -4.39
N PHE A 47 -7.85 -2.07 -4.30
CA PHE A 47 -7.18 -1.27 -3.28
C PHE A 47 -6.43 -0.11 -3.92
N HIS A 48 -6.73 1.10 -3.47
CA HIS A 48 -5.99 2.31 -3.83
C HIS A 48 -4.79 2.49 -2.90
N TRP A 49 -3.62 2.71 -3.48
CA TRP A 49 -2.39 2.96 -2.76
C TRP A 49 -1.64 4.15 -3.36
N GLN A 50 -1.11 5.02 -2.51
CA GLN A 50 -0.20 6.07 -2.95
C GLN A 50 1.26 5.74 -2.65
N SER A 51 2.11 5.89 -3.67
CA SER A 51 3.53 5.62 -3.57
C SER A 51 4.29 6.67 -2.78
N GLN A 52 5.49 6.34 -2.29
CA GLN A 52 6.42 7.35 -1.80
C GLN A 52 6.80 8.34 -2.92
N ASN A 53 7.12 9.59 -2.57
CA ASN A 53 7.49 10.67 -3.51
C ASN A 53 8.66 10.34 -4.46
N ALA A 54 9.47 9.34 -4.12
CA ALA A 54 10.60 8.91 -4.95
C ALA A 54 10.17 8.01 -6.13
N ALA A 55 9.04 7.31 -6.03
CA ALA A 55 8.51 6.51 -7.13
C ALA A 55 7.95 7.43 -8.22
N ARG A 56 8.23 7.10 -9.48
CA ARG A 56 7.80 7.87 -10.65
C ARG A 56 7.38 6.92 -11.77
N PRO A 57 6.40 7.29 -12.60
CA PRO A 57 5.89 6.41 -13.65
C PRO A 57 6.91 6.18 -14.77
N ASP A 58 7.85 7.10 -14.95
CA ASP A 58 8.83 7.09 -16.04
C ASP A 58 10.15 6.37 -15.71
N LYS A 59 10.43 6.06 -14.44
CA LYS A 59 11.66 5.39 -14.03
C LYS A 59 11.62 4.74 -12.65
N GLY A 60 12.52 3.79 -12.43
CA GLY A 60 12.76 3.18 -11.12
C GLY A 60 11.55 2.36 -10.64
N LYS A 61 11.22 2.45 -9.35
CA LYS A 61 10.15 1.65 -8.74
C LYS A 61 8.77 1.90 -9.36
N GLY A 62 8.41 3.16 -9.61
CA GLY A 62 7.11 3.49 -10.19
C GLY A 62 6.91 2.89 -11.58
N LEU A 63 7.92 2.99 -12.46
CA LEU A 63 7.90 2.30 -13.75
C LEU A 63 7.79 0.78 -13.58
N SER A 64 8.50 0.19 -12.62
CA SER A 64 8.40 -1.26 -12.36
C SER A 64 7.01 -1.71 -11.88
N TYR A 65 6.24 -0.83 -11.24
CA TYR A 65 4.85 -1.12 -10.87
C TYR A 65 3.93 -1.10 -12.09
N ILE A 66 4.12 -0.15 -13.00
CA ILE A 66 3.36 -0.07 -14.26
C ILE A 66 3.67 -1.28 -15.14
N GLN A 67 4.95 -1.67 -15.22
CA GLN A 67 5.40 -2.80 -16.04
C GLN A 67 5.28 -4.16 -15.33
N GLN A 68 4.40 -4.26 -14.33
CA GLN A 68 4.31 -5.45 -13.48
C GLN A 68 4.05 -6.71 -14.31
N SER A 69 3.09 -6.64 -15.23
CA SER A 69 2.68 -7.77 -16.05
C SER A 69 3.82 -8.21 -16.99
N GLU A 70 4.49 -7.27 -17.66
CA GLU A 70 5.58 -7.61 -18.59
C GLU A 70 6.83 -8.14 -17.87
N THR A 71 7.11 -7.65 -16.67
CA THR A 71 8.31 -8.03 -15.91
C THR A 71 8.07 -9.19 -14.95
N GLY A 72 6.83 -9.66 -14.79
CA GLY A 72 6.46 -10.67 -13.80
C GLY A 72 6.71 -10.23 -12.36
N LYS A 73 6.62 -8.92 -12.08
CA LYS A 73 6.83 -8.38 -10.73
C LYS A 73 5.68 -8.81 -9.82
N ILE A 74 6.01 -9.25 -8.61
CA ILE A 74 5.03 -9.68 -7.62
C ILE A 74 4.82 -8.55 -6.62
N ILE A 75 3.57 -8.11 -6.44
CA ILE A 75 3.21 -7.09 -5.46
C ILE A 75 2.39 -7.75 -4.36
N LEU A 76 2.80 -7.54 -3.11
CA LEU A 76 2.20 -8.16 -1.92
C LEU A 76 1.74 -7.08 -0.94
N LEU A 77 0.46 -7.10 -0.56
CA LEU A 77 -0.13 -6.07 0.31
C LEU A 77 -0.25 -6.58 1.76
N PHE A 78 0.28 -5.79 2.68
CA PHE A 78 0.20 -5.97 4.12
C PHE A 78 -0.47 -4.73 4.72
N VAL A 79 -1.68 -4.89 5.25
CA VAL A 79 -2.52 -3.76 5.69
C VAL A 79 -2.86 -3.90 7.17
N ARG A 80 -2.90 -2.78 7.88
CA ARG A 80 -3.49 -2.70 9.23
C ARG A 80 -4.28 -1.41 9.38
N GLU A 81 -5.25 -1.43 10.29
CA GLU A 81 -6.08 -0.26 10.56
C GLU A 81 -5.24 0.89 11.11
N GLU A 82 -4.43 0.66 12.14
CA GLU A 82 -3.57 1.67 12.73
C GLU A 82 -2.28 1.06 13.24
N LYS A 83 -1.29 1.90 13.54
CA LYS A 83 0.01 1.43 14.02
C LYS A 83 -0.03 0.92 15.45
N LYS A 84 -0.86 1.53 16.30
CA LYS A 84 -0.97 1.22 17.72
C LYS A 84 -2.43 1.17 18.14
N ASP A 85 -2.78 0.25 19.01
CA ASP A 85 -4.09 0.24 19.67
C ASP A 85 -4.20 1.31 20.78
N GLU A 86 -5.38 1.42 21.39
CA GLU A 86 -5.67 2.30 22.53
C GLU A 86 -4.72 2.08 23.73
N ASN A 87 -4.13 0.88 23.84
CA ASN A 87 -3.20 0.50 24.89
C ASN A 87 -1.72 0.70 24.48
N LYS A 88 -1.45 1.34 23.34
CA LYS A 88 -0.13 1.60 22.75
C LYS A 88 0.64 0.35 22.29
N ASN A 89 -0.02 -0.79 22.15
CA ASN A 89 0.57 -2.00 21.56
C ASN A 89 0.65 -1.87 20.06
N THR A 90 1.70 -2.40 19.43
CA THR A 90 1.82 -2.38 17.97
C THR A 90 0.87 -3.40 17.35
N LEU A 91 -0.04 -2.94 16.50
CA LEU A 91 -0.90 -3.85 15.73
C LEU A 91 -0.12 -4.52 14.60
N GLY A 92 -0.38 -5.81 14.42
CA GLY A 92 0.16 -6.61 13.34
C GLY A 92 -0.46 -6.28 11.99
N TYR A 93 0.26 -6.57 10.92
CA TYR A 93 -0.29 -6.49 9.57
C TYR A 93 -1.09 -7.74 9.21
N VAL A 94 -2.15 -7.53 8.46
CA VAL A 94 -2.90 -8.57 7.78
C VAL A 94 -2.38 -8.66 6.35
N PHE A 95 -2.03 -9.87 5.91
CA PHE A 95 -1.64 -10.10 4.52
C PHE A 95 -2.90 -10.22 3.64
N LEU A 96 -3.08 -9.27 2.72
CA LEU A 96 -4.21 -9.26 1.80
C LEU A 96 -3.99 -10.10 0.54
N GLY A 97 -2.78 -10.62 0.34
CA GLY A 97 -2.45 -11.42 -0.83
C GLY A 97 -1.67 -10.65 -1.88
N ARG A 98 -1.65 -11.24 -3.08
CA ARG A 98 -1.05 -10.65 -4.28
C ARG A 98 -1.98 -9.62 -4.89
N ALA A 99 -1.38 -8.61 -5.50
CA ALA A 99 -2.11 -7.59 -6.20
C ALA A 99 -1.56 -7.32 -7.60
N ASN A 100 -2.46 -7.01 -8.52
CA ASN A 100 -2.20 -6.81 -9.94
C ASN A 100 -2.48 -5.37 -10.32
N PHE A 101 -1.61 -4.78 -11.12
CA PHE A 101 -1.71 -3.40 -11.57
C PHE A 101 -2.94 -3.20 -12.44
N ILE A 102 -3.79 -2.23 -12.09
CA ILE A 102 -4.94 -1.81 -12.91
C ILE A 102 -4.60 -0.52 -13.65
N SER A 103 -4.25 0.51 -12.87
CA SER A 103 -4.06 1.86 -13.37
C SER A 103 -3.21 2.68 -12.41
N SER A 104 -2.59 3.72 -12.91
CA SER A 104 -1.98 4.76 -12.07
C SER A 104 -2.20 6.15 -12.63
N ASP A 105 -2.26 7.13 -11.74
CA ASP A 105 -2.22 8.56 -12.04
C ASP A 105 -1.23 9.28 -11.13
N GLY A 106 -1.02 10.57 -11.38
CA GLY A 106 -0.02 11.35 -10.65
C GLY A 106 1.42 10.98 -11.01
N GLN A 107 2.38 11.60 -10.31
CA GLN A 107 3.81 11.37 -10.54
C GLN A 107 4.63 11.35 -9.26
N LYS A 108 4.33 12.24 -8.30
CA LYS A 108 5.00 12.36 -7.00
C LYS A 108 4.03 12.93 -5.95
N PRO A 109 3.29 12.10 -5.22
CA PRO A 109 3.25 10.64 -5.30
C PRO A 109 2.51 10.12 -6.56
N MET A 110 2.71 8.83 -6.89
CA MET A 110 1.83 8.11 -7.81
C MET A 110 0.65 7.54 -7.03
N SER A 111 -0.53 7.64 -7.59
CA SER A 111 -1.74 6.95 -7.13
C SER A 111 -1.90 5.69 -7.97
N ILE A 112 -2.03 4.52 -7.34
CA ILE A 112 -2.11 3.22 -8.03
C ILE A 112 -3.32 2.45 -7.53
N ASN A 113 -4.12 1.94 -8.46
CA ASN A 113 -5.19 1.00 -8.16
C ASN A 113 -4.67 -0.43 -8.39
N TRP A 114 -4.76 -1.23 -7.35
CA TRP A 114 -4.35 -2.63 -7.34
C TRP A 114 -5.59 -3.55 -7.29
N GLN A 115 -5.63 -4.55 -8.18
CA GLN A 115 -6.58 -5.65 -8.15
C GLN A 115 -6.04 -6.77 -7.27
N LEU A 116 -6.64 -7.00 -6.11
CA LEU A 116 -6.35 -8.13 -5.25
C LEU A 116 -6.85 -9.43 -5.88
N GLU A 117 -6.10 -10.52 -5.67
CA GLU A 117 -6.52 -11.88 -6.07
C GLU A 117 -7.60 -12.46 -5.14
N GLU A 118 -7.65 -12.00 -3.90
CA GLU A 118 -8.60 -12.43 -2.87
C GLU A 118 -9.33 -11.20 -2.29
N PRO A 119 -10.60 -11.32 -1.88
CA PRO A 119 -11.33 -10.22 -1.28
C PRO A 119 -10.74 -9.82 0.08
N ILE A 120 -10.78 -8.52 0.38
CA ILE A 120 -10.37 -7.96 1.65
C ILE A 120 -11.24 -8.55 2.76
N PRO A 121 -10.65 -9.00 3.89
CA PRO A 121 -11.41 -9.48 5.03
C PRO A 121 -12.43 -8.43 5.52
N PRO A 122 -13.70 -8.80 5.80
CA PRO A 122 -14.75 -7.84 6.12
C PRO A 122 -14.42 -6.85 7.25
N TYR A 123 -13.69 -7.29 8.28
CA TYR A 123 -13.31 -6.43 9.40
C TYR A 123 -12.34 -5.30 9.00
N LEU A 124 -11.50 -5.49 7.97
CA LEU A 124 -10.65 -4.43 7.42
C LEU A 124 -11.41 -3.53 6.46
N TRP A 125 -12.38 -4.10 5.74
CA TRP A 125 -13.25 -3.33 4.86
C TRP A 125 -14.04 -2.28 5.64
N GLU A 126 -14.60 -2.62 6.80
CA GLU A 126 -15.31 -1.66 7.66
C GLU A 126 -14.41 -0.51 8.14
N ALA A 127 -13.15 -0.79 8.46
CA ALA A 127 -12.17 0.24 8.83
C ALA A 127 -11.83 1.15 7.64
N SER A 128 -11.62 0.58 6.45
CA SER A 128 -11.32 1.35 5.24
C SER A 128 -12.52 2.16 4.71
N ALA A 129 -13.73 1.62 4.79
CA ALA A 129 -14.94 2.27 4.30
C ALA A 129 -15.27 3.53 5.11
N LYS A 130 -15.03 3.50 6.43
CA LYS A 130 -15.15 4.68 7.30
C LYS A 130 -14.28 5.85 6.83
N LEU A 131 -13.12 5.58 6.25
CA LEU A 131 -12.18 6.59 5.74
C LEU A 131 -12.57 7.14 4.35
N SER A 132 -13.34 6.38 3.56
CA SER A 132 -13.77 6.77 2.21
C SER A 132 -14.96 7.74 2.16
N ILE A 133 -15.65 7.95 3.29
CA ILE A 133 -16.88 8.77 3.42
C ILE A 133 -16.58 10.13 4.09
N GLY A 134 -15.30 10.43 4.37
CA GLY A 134 -14.84 11.69 4.98
C GLY A 134 -14.45 12.78 4.00
#